data_AF-A0A936TM48-F1
#
_entry.id   AF-A0A936TM48-F1
#
_cell.length_a   1.000
_cell.length_b   1.000
_cell.length_c   1.000
_cell.angle_alpha   90.00
_cell.angle_beta   90.00
_cell.angle_gamma   90.00
#
_symmetry.space_group_name_H-M   'P 1'
#
loop_
_entity.id
_entity.type
_entity.pdbx_description
1 polymer ?
#
loop_
_entity_poly.entity_id
_entity_poly.type
_entity_poly.pdbx_seq_one_letter_code
_entity_poly.pdbx_strand_id
1 'polypeptide(L)'
;MRHGTRSATRSVIRPLPEAERQVREIGKLYGSGKSRIFTGRAATESRFKSEARNHEILHLATHGVVDDASPLYSYLLLARSGGDEDGLLGPVK
;
A
#
# COMPACT_ATOMS: atom_id res chain seq x y z
N MET A 1 -18.94 7.50 -29.87
CA MET A 1 -17.89 8.17 -29.07
C MET A 1 -18.50 8.52 -27.71
N ARG A 2 -18.23 7.74 -26.66
CA ARG A 2 -18.78 7.98 -25.31
C ARG A 2 -17.63 8.40 -24.40
N HIS A 3 -17.66 9.65 -23.95
CA HIS A 3 -16.81 10.14 -22.87
C HIS A 3 -17.31 9.56 -21.55
N GLY A 4 -16.53 8.68 -20.92
CA GLY A 4 -16.75 8.24 -19.54
C GLY A 4 -16.08 9.22 -18.59
N THR A 5 -16.87 10.11 -18.00
CA THR A 5 -16.40 11.11 -17.05
C THR A 5 -15.88 10.45 -15.77
N ARG A 6 -14.67 10.84 -15.37
CA ARG A 6 -13.97 10.47 -14.14
C ARG A 6 -14.83 10.76 -12.89
N SER A 7 -14.87 9.82 -11.95
CA SER A 7 -15.08 10.13 -10.53
C SER A 7 -14.48 9.01 -9.69
N ALA A 8 -13.19 9.14 -9.37
CA ALA A 8 -12.65 8.49 -8.18
C ALA A 8 -13.38 9.15 -7.01
N THR A 9 -14.48 8.53 -6.58
CA THR A 9 -15.19 8.93 -5.36
C THR A 9 -14.11 9.06 -4.29
N ARG A 10 -14.06 10.20 -3.60
CA ARG A 10 -13.26 10.34 -2.38
C ARG A 10 -13.86 9.38 -1.35
N SER A 11 -13.56 8.11 -1.51
CA SER A 11 -14.01 7.05 -0.62
C SER A 11 -13.47 7.41 0.75
N VAL A 12 -14.34 7.43 1.74
CA VAL A 12 -13.91 7.62 3.12
C VAL A 12 -13.15 6.35 3.50
N ILE A 13 -11.83 6.43 3.38
CA ILE A 13 -10.95 5.30 3.67
C ILE A 13 -10.90 5.16 5.18
N ARG A 14 -11.59 4.14 5.68
CA ARG A 14 -11.65 3.88 7.12
C ARG A 14 -10.30 3.34 7.59
N PRO A 15 -9.80 3.77 8.76
CA PRO A 15 -8.60 3.16 9.33
C PRO A 15 -8.74 1.64 9.49
N LEU A 16 -7.64 0.92 9.30
CA LEU A 16 -7.53 -0.52 9.56
C LEU A 16 -6.67 -0.75 10.81
N PRO A 17 -7.18 -0.50 12.03
CA PRO A 17 -6.37 -0.60 13.25
C PRO A 17 -5.78 -2.01 13.44
N GLU A 18 -6.52 -3.05 13.03
CA GLU A 18 -6.06 -4.43 13.09
C GLU A 18 -4.91 -4.73 12.12
N ALA A 19 -4.76 -3.96 11.03
CA ALA A 19 -3.64 -4.13 10.10
C ALA A 19 -2.32 -3.79 10.80
N GLU A 20 -2.28 -2.71 11.57
CA GLU A 20 -1.09 -2.35 12.33
C GLU A 20 -0.77 -3.38 13.43
N ARG A 21 -1.81 -3.93 14.08
CA ARG A 21 -1.61 -5.01 15.06
C ARG A 21 -1.03 -6.25 14.38
N GLN A 22 -1.58 -6.65 13.24
CA GLN A 22 -1.14 -7.82 12.49
C GLN A 22 0.34 -7.74 12.11
N VAL A 23 0.80 -6.62 11.54
CA VAL A 23 2.21 -6.49 11.12
C VAL A 23 3.17 -6.54 12.31
N ARG A 24 2.77 -6.01 13.47
CA ARG A 24 3.56 -6.08 14.71
C ARG A 24 3.67 -7.51 15.22
N GLU A 25 2.59 -8.28 15.21
CA GLU A 25 2.62 -9.69 15.63
C GLU A 25 3.43 -10.56 14.67
N ILE A 26 3.26 -10.38 13.35
CA ILE A 26 4.07 -11.09 12.35
C ILE A 26 5.56 -10.76 12.52
N GLY A 27 5.90 -9.49 12.74
CA GLY A 27 7.30 -9.10 12.97
C GLY A 27 7.94 -9.76 14.19
N LYS A 28 7.17 -10.09 15.24
CA LYS A 28 7.66 -10.88 16.37
C LYS A 28 7.98 -12.31 15.96
N LEU A 29 7.15 -12.93 15.12
CA LEU A 29 7.34 -14.30 14.64
C LEU A 29 8.58 -14.45 13.74
N TYR A 30 8.84 -13.49 12.86
CA TYR A 30 10.00 -13.49 11.97
C TYR A 30 11.29 -12.91 12.61
N GLY A 31 11.17 -12.38 13.83
CA GLY A 31 12.26 -11.77 14.59
C GLY A 31 12.32 -10.25 14.43
N SER A 32 12.18 -9.54 15.55
CA SER A 32 12.12 -8.07 15.59
C SER A 32 13.39 -7.36 15.08
N GLY A 33 14.56 -8.00 15.21
CA GLY A 33 15.82 -7.46 14.70
C GLY A 33 16.05 -7.66 13.19
N LYS A 34 15.26 -8.53 12.55
CA LYS A 34 15.34 -8.83 11.10
C LYS A 34 14.19 -8.21 10.31
N SER A 35 13.09 -7.91 10.98
CA SER A 35 11.87 -7.40 10.34
C SER A 35 11.88 -5.87 10.32
N ARG A 36 11.63 -5.28 9.13
CA ARG A 36 11.33 -3.85 9.01
C ARG A 36 9.82 -3.64 8.95
N ILE A 37 9.29 -2.85 9.87
CA ILE A 37 7.85 -2.60 10.01
C ILE A 37 7.58 -1.11 9.81
N PHE A 38 6.70 -0.80 8.86
CA PHE A 38 6.25 0.57 8.58
C PHE A 38 4.73 0.62 8.68
N THR A 39 4.21 1.62 9.42
CA THR A 39 2.77 1.79 9.67
C THR A 39 2.38 3.26 9.53
N GLY A 40 1.09 3.53 9.35
CA GLY A 40 0.53 4.87 9.20
C GLY A 40 1.28 5.71 8.17
N ARG A 41 1.67 6.93 8.55
CA ARG A 41 2.36 7.90 7.68
C ARG A 41 3.75 7.44 7.20
N ALA A 42 4.34 6.44 7.84
CA ALA A 42 5.65 5.91 7.46
C ALA A 42 5.56 4.84 6.35
N ALA A 43 4.37 4.27 6.10
CA ALA A 43 4.15 3.26 5.07
C ALA A 43 3.91 3.90 3.69
N THR A 44 4.93 4.58 3.16
CA THR A 44 4.84 5.30 1.88
C THR A 44 5.25 4.44 0.70
N GLU A 45 4.78 4.79 -0.50
CA GLU A 45 5.16 4.10 -1.74
C GLU A 45 6.65 4.18 -2.03
N SER A 46 7.24 5.37 -1.93
CA SER A 46 8.68 5.59 -2.05
C SER A 46 9.50 4.64 -1.17
N ARG A 47 9.11 4.54 0.10
CA ARG A 47 9.79 3.68 1.07
C ARG A 47 9.58 2.20 0.76
N PHE A 48 8.37 1.81 0.36
CA PHE A 48 8.13 0.44 -0.09
C PHE A 48 9.05 0.07 -1.25
N LYS A 49 9.14 0.89 -2.30
CA LYS A 49 9.98 0.64 -3.47
C LYS A 49 11.48 0.53 -3.12
N SER A 50 11.96 1.33 -2.16
CA SER A 50 13.37 1.30 -1.73
C SER A 50 13.68 0.10 -0.83
N GLU A 51 12.75 -0.32 0.02
CA GLU A 51 12.96 -1.38 1.01
C GLU A 51 12.67 -2.78 0.45
N ALA A 52 11.68 -2.91 -0.43
CA ALA A 52 11.17 -4.19 -0.92
C ALA A 52 12.25 -5.03 -1.60
N ARG A 53 13.20 -4.38 -2.30
CA ARG A 53 14.31 -5.05 -3.00
C ARG A 53 15.30 -5.73 -2.06
N ASN A 54 15.31 -5.35 -0.77
CA ASN A 54 16.25 -5.87 0.23
C ASN A 54 15.67 -7.00 1.07
N HIS A 55 14.42 -7.42 0.81
CA HIS A 55 13.72 -8.42 1.61
C HIS A 55 13.12 -9.50 0.71
N GLU A 56 13.24 -10.76 1.14
CA GLU A 56 12.65 -11.90 0.43
C GLU A 56 11.15 -12.05 0.71
N ILE A 57 10.69 -11.56 1.87
CA ILE A 57 9.31 -11.64 2.32
C ILE A 57 8.75 -10.24 2.45
N LEU A 58 7.65 -9.96 1.74
CA LEU A 58 6.92 -8.71 1.79
C LEU A 58 5.51 -8.96 2.30
N HIS A 59 5.16 -8.36 3.44
CA HIS A 59 3.82 -8.43 4.01
C HIS A 59 3.15 -7.06 3.95
N LEU A 60 2.03 -6.96 3.22
CA LEU A 60 1.26 -5.72 3.08
C LEU A 60 -0.13 -5.90 3.68
N ALA A 61 -0.40 -5.16 4.75
CA ALA A 61 -1.72 -5.07 5.38
C ALA A 61 -2.29 -3.66 5.14
N THR A 62 -2.91 -3.46 3.98
CA THR A 62 -3.47 -2.15 3.56
C THR A 62 -4.75 -2.33 2.75
N HIS A 63 -5.37 -1.22 2.33
CA HIS A 63 -6.48 -1.24 1.40
C HIS A 63 -6.00 -1.61 -0.01
N GLY A 64 -6.58 -2.66 -0.58
CA GLY A 64 -6.51 -2.94 -2.00
C GLY A 64 -7.75 -2.42 -2.70
N VAL A 65 -7.55 -1.71 -3.81
CA VAL A 65 -8.61 -1.32 -4.74
C VAL A 65 -8.43 -2.15 -5.99
N VAL A 66 -9.47 -2.89 -6.35
CA VAL A 66 -9.50 -3.74 -7.53
C VAL A 66 -10.38 -3.08 -8.58
N ASP A 67 -9.83 -2.94 -9.79
CA ASP A 67 -10.59 -2.53 -10.97
C ASP A 67 -10.85 -3.78 -11.83
N ASP A 68 -12.07 -4.31 -11.74
CA ASP A 68 -12.47 -5.55 -12.43
C ASP A 68 -12.51 -5.39 -13.95
N ALA A 69 -12.76 -4.17 -14.44
CA ALA A 69 -12.83 -3.90 -15.87
C ALA A 69 -11.43 -3.75 -16.48
N SER A 70 -10.50 -3.17 -15.72
CA SER A 70 -9.12 -2.96 -16.15
C SER A 70 -8.15 -3.36 -15.03
N PRO A 71 -7.79 -4.66 -14.91
CA PRO A 71 -7.00 -5.15 -13.78
C PRO A 71 -5.65 -4.45 -13.58
N LEU A 72 -5.04 -3.94 -14.65
CA LEU A 72 -3.80 -3.16 -14.58
C LEU A 72 -3.95 -1.84 -13.80
N TYR A 73 -5.17 -1.31 -13.64
CA TYR A 73 -5.43 -0.12 -12.84
C TYR A 73 -5.80 -0.42 -11.39
N SER A 74 -5.68 -1.69 -10.95
CA SER A 74 -5.78 -2.04 -9.53
C SER A 74 -4.55 -1.53 -8.76
N TYR A 75 -4.73 -1.15 -7.50
CA TYR A 75 -3.64 -0.62 -6.67
C TYR A 75 -3.81 -0.91 -5.18
N LEU A 76 -2.68 -0.94 -4.48
CA LEU A 76 -2.60 -0.89 -3.03
C LEU A 76 -2.43 0.56 -2.60
N LEU A 77 -3.26 0.99 -1.66
CA LEU A 77 -3.16 2.33 -1.09
C LEU A 77 -2.06 2.38 -0.02
N LEU A 78 -1.17 3.36 -0.13
CA LEU A 78 -0.11 3.65 0.83
C LEU A 78 -0.19 5.11 1.29
N ALA A 79 0.59 5.44 2.32
CA ALA A 79 0.68 6.83 2.75
C ALA A 79 1.33 7.68 1.66
N ARG A 80 0.75 8.86 1.40
CA ARG A 80 1.38 9.85 0.52
C ARG A 80 2.69 10.33 1.15
N SER A 81 3.77 10.19 0.40
CA SER A 81 4.97 11.02 0.60
C SER A 81 4.88 12.22 -0.35
N GLY A 82 5.52 13.34 -0.01
CA GLY A 82 5.71 14.40 -1.01
C GLY A 82 6.53 13.91 -2.22
N GLY A 83 6.58 14.71 -3.29
CA GLY A 83 7.29 14.38 -4.52
C GLY A 83 6.41 13.69 -5.56
N ASP A 84 7.01 12.82 -6.38
CA ASP A 84 6.37 12.19 -7.56
C ASP A 84 5.51 10.96 -7.21
N GLU A 85 5.57 10.49 -5.97
CA GLU A 85 4.81 9.32 -5.52
C GLU A 85 3.41 9.71 -5.04
N ASP A 86 2.38 9.12 -5.65
CA ASP A 86 0.98 9.44 -5.37
C ASP A 86 0.36 8.61 -4.22
N GLY A 87 1.08 7.58 -3.75
CA GLY A 87 0.62 6.66 -2.72
C GLY A 87 -0.22 5.50 -3.25
N LEU A 88 -0.23 5.25 -4.56
CA LEU A 88 -1.01 4.20 -5.23
C LEU A 88 -0.09 3.15 -5.83
N LEU A 89 0.28 2.13 -5.08
CA LEU A 89 1.17 1.08 -5.57
C LEU A 89 0.40 0.13 -6.52
N GLY A 90 0.63 0.26 -7.83
CA GLY A 90 0.01 -0.57 -8.87
C GLY A 90 1.04 -1.25 -9.79
N PRO A 91 0.60 -2.15 -10.69
CA PRO A 91 1.48 -2.90 -11.58
C PRO A 91 2.08 -2.06 -12.72
N VAL A 92 1.40 -0.98 -13.11
CA VAL A 92 1.84 -0.05 -14.17
C VAL A 92 2.37 1.24 -13.55
N LYS A 93 3.69 1.27 -13.29
CA LYS A 93 4.45 2.46 -12.94
C LYS A 93 5.85 2.39 -13.52
#